data_AF-A0A7Z9YXV8-F1
#
_entry.id   AF-A0A7Z9YXV8-F1
#
_cell.length_a   1.000
_cell.length_b   1.000
_cell.length_c   1.000
_cell.angle_alpha   90.00
_cell.angle_beta   90.00
_cell.angle_gamma   90.00
#
_symmetry.space_group_name_H-M   'P 1'
#
loop_
_entity.id
_entity.type
_entity.pdbx_description
1 polymer ?
#
loop_
_entity_poly.entity_id
_entity_poly.type
_entity_poly.pdbx_seq_one_letter_code
_entity_poly.pdbx_strand_id
1 'polypeptide(L)'
;YSPESFTGTELDFALHICEAVMEVWKPTPDNPVIINLPSTVEMATPNVYADQIEWFCNNLKNRNSALISLHAHNDRGCAVAATELALMAGGERVEGTLFGNGERTGNVDIVTLALNMFTQGIDPKLDLHDIQRLITVSEQVTDIPVHVRHPYAGELVYTAFSGSHQDAINKGMKLFEQDGKGQWEVPYLPIDPADVGRTYESIIRINSQSGKGGVAYIMDREFGLKMPKAMHPEFGAIIQAVTDKAGRELQAGEIWETFENKYLKRNTPYGLSSFNVVKRHIENDKQGSVAEIEAVVEVGGEKKSIAAPGNGPLDAFCAALKQDIIGNFSLSRYHEHALSKSSSSKAVTYIQVKMDNGVKKWGVGIDTDIIVASIKAVLSALNRAVS
;
A
#
# COMPACT_ATOMS: atom_id res chain seq x y z
N TYR A 1 26.49 38.53 -2.08
CA TYR A 1 26.93 38.73 -3.48
C TYR A 1 27.03 37.36 -4.14
N SER A 2 26.65 37.26 -5.41
CA SER A 2 26.78 36.03 -6.18
C SER A 2 27.53 36.33 -7.48
N PRO A 3 28.70 35.71 -7.74
CA PRO A 3 29.20 35.62 -9.11
C PRO A 3 28.29 34.62 -9.85
N GLU A 4 27.24 35.15 -10.49
CA GLU A 4 26.30 34.32 -11.26
C GLU A 4 27.05 33.54 -12.35
N SER A 5 26.60 32.30 -12.62
CA SER A 5 27.32 31.36 -13.47
C SER A 5 28.72 30.97 -12.95
N PHE A 6 28.88 30.89 -11.62
CA PHE A 6 30.14 30.53 -10.95
C PHE A 6 30.77 29.24 -11.49
N THR A 7 29.98 28.19 -11.73
CA THR A 7 30.48 26.91 -12.27
C THR A 7 31.09 27.01 -13.67
N GLY A 8 30.77 28.06 -14.42
CA GLY A 8 31.37 28.37 -15.73
C GLY A 8 32.41 29.49 -15.68
N THR A 9 32.75 30.01 -14.50
CA THR A 9 33.69 31.11 -14.31
C THR A 9 35.04 30.57 -13.83
N GLU A 10 36.15 31.15 -14.28
CA GLU A 10 37.47 30.83 -13.76
C GLU A 10 37.55 31.15 -12.25
N LEU A 11 38.04 30.21 -11.44
CA LEU A 11 37.94 30.30 -9.98
C LEU A 11 38.73 31.48 -9.39
N ASP A 12 39.90 31.77 -9.94
CA ASP A 12 40.73 32.91 -9.55
C ASP A 12 40.03 34.24 -9.87
N PHE A 13 39.32 34.32 -11.00
CA PHE A 13 38.51 35.48 -11.35
C PHE A 13 37.29 35.64 -10.42
N ALA A 14 36.54 34.57 -10.18
CA ALA A 14 35.40 34.60 -9.25
C ALA A 14 35.83 35.03 -7.84
N LEU A 15 36.96 34.50 -7.36
CA LEU A 15 37.57 34.87 -6.09
C LEU A 15 37.93 36.36 -6.06
N HIS A 16 38.64 36.85 -7.07
CA HIS A 16 39.06 38.25 -7.17
C HIS A 16 37.87 39.21 -7.08
N ILE A 17 36.78 38.92 -7.80
CA ILE A 17 35.57 39.76 -7.77
C ILE A 17 34.90 39.72 -6.40
N CYS A 18 34.80 38.55 -5.76
CA CYS A 18 34.23 38.45 -4.41
C CYS A 18 35.06 39.23 -3.38
N GLU A 19 36.39 39.16 -3.45
CA GLU A 19 37.30 39.94 -2.59
C GLU A 19 37.12 41.44 -2.83
N ALA A 20 37.03 41.89 -4.09
CA ALA A 20 36.80 43.29 -4.40
C ALA A 20 35.46 43.80 -3.82
N VAL A 21 34.41 42.99 -3.87
CA VAL A 21 33.13 43.30 -3.21
C VAL A 21 33.30 43.39 -1.69
N MET A 22 34.03 42.46 -1.08
CA MET A 22 34.33 42.46 0.35
C MET A 22 35.16 43.67 0.78
N GLU A 23 36.08 44.18 -0.05
CA GLU A 23 36.85 45.39 0.24
C GLU A 23 35.98 46.64 0.31
N VAL A 24 34.93 46.71 -0.52
CA VAL A 24 33.96 47.82 -0.50
C VAL A 24 33.03 47.68 0.71
N TRP A 25 32.49 46.48 0.95
CA TRP A 25 31.48 46.26 1.98
C TRP A 25 32.06 46.14 3.39
N LYS A 26 33.34 45.77 3.51
CA LYS A 26 34.10 45.63 4.75
C LYS A 26 33.36 44.78 5.79
N PRO A 27 33.00 43.52 5.46
CA PRO A 27 32.34 42.65 6.42
C PRO A 27 33.26 42.30 7.58
N THR A 28 32.67 41.90 8.70
CA THR A 28 33.38 41.47 9.92
C THR A 28 32.88 40.10 10.36
N PRO A 29 33.58 39.40 11.27
CA PRO A 29 33.08 38.14 11.81
C PRO A 29 31.72 38.26 12.51
N ASP A 30 31.44 39.41 13.14
CA ASP A 30 30.15 39.69 13.80
C ASP A 30 29.05 40.10 12.82
N ASN A 31 29.41 40.53 11.61
CA ASN A 31 28.48 40.89 10.54
C ASN A 31 29.02 40.39 9.20
N PRO A 32 28.99 39.06 8.97
CA PRO A 32 29.60 38.46 7.80
C PRO A 32 28.79 38.76 6.54
N VAL A 33 29.48 38.92 5.41
CA VAL A 33 28.81 38.97 4.10
C VAL A 33 28.39 37.57 3.69
N ILE A 34 27.28 37.43 2.97
CA ILE A 34 26.96 36.19 2.26
C ILE A 34 27.61 36.21 0.89
N ILE A 35 28.50 35.26 0.62
CA ILE A 35 29.00 34.98 -0.74
C ILE A 35 28.32 33.71 -1.22
N ASN A 36 27.43 33.84 -2.20
CA ASN A 36 26.67 32.74 -2.75
C ASN A 36 27.32 32.27 -4.04
N LEU A 37 27.68 30.99 -4.13
CA LEU A 37 28.43 30.41 -5.25
C LEU A 37 27.52 29.47 -6.06
N PRO A 38 26.75 29.98 -7.03
CA PRO A 38 25.73 29.19 -7.67
C PRO A 38 26.27 28.22 -8.73
N SER A 39 25.80 26.98 -8.70
CA SER A 39 25.79 26.14 -9.90
C SER A 39 24.55 26.51 -10.73
N THR A 40 24.59 27.70 -11.36
CA THR A 40 23.49 28.25 -12.17
C THR A 40 23.06 27.30 -13.28
N VAL A 41 24.06 26.68 -13.91
CA VAL A 41 23.90 25.48 -14.73
C VAL A 41 24.79 24.41 -14.11
N GLU A 42 24.24 23.23 -13.90
CA GLU A 42 25.02 22.06 -13.47
C GLU A 42 25.91 21.59 -14.63
N MET A 43 27.19 21.97 -14.62
CA MET A 43 28.11 21.76 -15.76
C MET A 43 28.95 20.47 -15.67
N ALA A 44 29.16 19.94 -14.46
CA ALA A 44 30.06 18.82 -14.20
C ALA A 44 29.45 17.83 -13.19
N THR A 45 30.21 16.84 -12.77
CA THR A 45 29.81 15.94 -11.67
C THR A 45 29.90 16.66 -10.31
N PRO A 46 29.11 16.25 -9.31
CA PRO A 46 28.98 16.97 -8.03
C PRO A 46 30.30 17.13 -7.26
N ASN A 47 31.23 16.18 -7.41
CA ASN A 47 32.57 16.29 -6.79
C ASN A 47 33.38 17.47 -7.34
N VAL A 48 33.21 17.83 -8.61
CA VAL A 48 33.93 18.98 -9.19
C VAL A 48 33.43 20.28 -8.58
N TYR A 49 32.11 20.41 -8.37
CA TYR A 49 31.56 21.57 -7.67
C TYR A 49 32.05 21.64 -6.22
N ALA A 50 32.12 20.51 -5.52
CA ALA A 50 32.69 20.45 -4.17
C ALA A 50 34.17 20.89 -4.14
N ASP A 51 35.01 20.43 -5.09
CA ASP A 51 36.40 20.86 -5.23
C ASP A 51 36.49 22.38 -5.45
N GLN A 52 35.60 22.96 -6.27
CA GLN A 52 35.54 24.40 -6.50
C GLN A 52 35.19 25.17 -5.23
N ILE A 53 34.25 24.67 -4.42
CA ILE A 53 33.85 25.26 -3.14
C ILE A 53 34.99 25.16 -2.12
N GLU A 54 35.62 23.99 -1.97
CA GLU A 54 36.77 23.81 -1.06
C GLU A 54 37.92 24.74 -1.44
N TRP A 55 38.25 24.79 -2.74
CA TRP A 55 39.28 25.69 -3.25
C TRP A 55 38.94 27.15 -2.95
N PHE A 56 37.70 27.57 -3.21
CA PHE A 56 37.27 28.95 -2.94
C PHE A 56 37.37 29.28 -1.44
N CYS A 57 36.88 28.40 -0.57
CA CYS A 57 36.96 28.55 0.88
C CYS A 57 38.40 28.67 1.38
N ASN A 58 39.32 27.88 0.83
CA ASN A 58 40.73 27.87 1.22
C ASN A 58 41.51 29.10 0.73
N ASN A 59 41.04 29.77 -0.32
CA ASN A 59 41.74 30.90 -0.93
C ASN A 59 41.12 32.27 -0.61
N LEU A 60 39.89 32.33 -0.09
CA LEU A 60 39.23 33.58 0.28
C LEU A 60 39.91 34.31 1.44
N LYS A 61 40.37 35.54 1.21
CA LYS A 61 40.85 36.42 2.29
C LYS A 61 39.73 36.77 3.27
N ASN A 62 40.09 36.88 4.55
CA ASN A 62 39.14 37.17 5.63
C ASN A 62 37.95 36.20 5.62
N ARG A 63 38.20 34.91 5.36
CA ARG A 63 37.20 33.84 5.23
C ARG A 63 36.16 33.81 6.36
N ASN A 64 36.56 34.13 7.58
CA ASN A 64 35.70 34.21 8.77
C ASN A 64 34.72 35.40 8.77
N SER A 65 34.85 36.34 7.83
CA SER A 65 33.92 37.45 7.62
C SER A 65 32.99 37.20 6.43
N ALA A 66 33.00 35.98 5.89
CA ALA A 66 32.10 35.56 4.82
C ALA A 66 31.40 34.26 5.22
N LEU A 67 30.10 34.19 4.97
CA LEU A 67 29.29 32.98 5.05
C LEU A 67 29.10 32.45 3.64
N ILE A 68 29.60 31.23 3.39
CA ILE A 68 29.58 30.64 2.05
C ILE A 68 28.25 29.94 1.82
N SER A 69 27.50 30.47 0.86
CA SER A 69 26.18 29.97 0.47
C SER A 69 26.27 29.18 -0.83
N LEU A 70 25.55 28.07 -0.88
CA LEU A 70 25.45 27.15 -2.00
C LEU A 70 24.10 27.32 -2.67
N HIS A 71 24.08 27.30 -4.00
CA HIS A 71 22.86 27.44 -4.78
C HIS A 71 22.98 26.56 -6.02
N ALA A 72 22.57 25.30 -5.91
CA ALA A 72 22.72 24.33 -6.99
C ALA A 72 21.42 24.17 -7.78
N HIS A 73 21.49 24.34 -9.10
CA HIS A 73 20.49 23.83 -10.04
C HIS A 73 20.75 22.36 -10.40
N ASN A 74 19.78 21.73 -11.05
CA ASN A 74 19.70 20.28 -11.22
C ASN A 74 19.81 19.81 -12.68
N ASP A 75 20.48 20.55 -13.57
CA ASP A 75 20.51 20.28 -15.03
C ASP A 75 21.04 18.87 -15.39
N ARG A 76 21.84 18.25 -14.53
CA ARG A 76 22.39 16.90 -14.66
C ARG A 76 21.82 15.93 -13.62
N GLY A 77 20.80 16.35 -12.87
CA GLY A 77 20.10 15.52 -11.89
C GLY A 77 20.88 15.25 -10.61
N CYS A 78 21.92 16.03 -10.30
CA CYS A 78 22.81 15.79 -9.16
C CYS A 78 22.85 16.96 -8.15
N ALA A 79 21.90 17.91 -8.17
CA ALA A 79 21.91 19.09 -7.29
C ALA A 79 21.99 18.75 -5.79
N VAL A 80 21.27 17.71 -5.36
CA VAL A 80 21.31 17.21 -3.96
C VAL A 80 22.71 16.75 -3.61
N ALA A 81 23.32 15.90 -4.43
CA ALA A 81 24.67 15.41 -4.22
C ALA A 81 25.71 16.55 -4.28
N ALA A 82 25.60 17.46 -5.24
CA ALA A 82 26.48 18.62 -5.36
C ALA A 82 26.43 19.48 -4.09
N THR A 83 25.23 19.69 -3.54
CA THR A 83 25.04 20.47 -2.31
C THR A 83 25.59 19.76 -1.08
N GLU A 84 25.31 18.47 -0.89
CA GLU A 84 25.83 17.71 0.25
C GLU A 84 27.37 17.63 0.26
N LEU A 85 27.99 17.38 -0.91
CA LEU A 85 29.44 17.39 -1.03
C LEU A 85 30.02 18.80 -0.80
N ALA A 86 29.37 19.84 -1.32
CA ALA A 86 29.81 21.22 -1.12
C ALA A 86 29.66 21.71 0.34
N LEU A 87 28.68 21.21 1.09
CA LEU A 87 28.60 21.42 2.53
C LEU A 87 29.81 20.80 3.25
N MET A 88 30.20 19.57 2.88
CA MET A 88 31.41 18.94 3.41
C MET A 88 32.70 19.68 3.00
N ALA A 89 32.69 20.34 1.84
CA ALA A 89 33.78 21.18 1.33
C ALA A 89 33.89 22.56 2.01
N GLY A 90 33.04 22.87 2.99
CA GLY A 90 33.08 24.12 3.76
C GLY A 90 32.03 25.16 3.36
N GLY A 91 31.03 24.79 2.57
CA GLY A 91 29.78 25.54 2.45
C GLY A 91 29.01 25.54 3.78
N GLU A 92 28.34 26.65 4.09
CA GLU A 92 27.72 26.88 5.41
C GLU A 92 26.21 27.16 5.31
N ARG A 93 25.73 27.56 4.13
CA ARG A 93 24.32 27.88 3.87
C ARG A 93 23.89 27.29 2.55
N VAL A 94 22.63 26.90 2.46
CA VAL A 94 22.02 26.39 1.23
C VAL A 94 20.85 27.27 0.84
N GLU A 95 20.79 27.63 -0.43
CA GLU A 95 19.62 28.16 -1.10
C GLU A 95 19.01 27.06 -1.97
N GLY A 96 17.70 26.88 -1.85
CA GLY A 96 16.95 25.88 -2.59
C GLY A 96 15.46 26.11 -2.44
N THR A 97 14.68 25.12 -2.85
CA THR A 97 13.21 25.19 -2.81
C THR A 97 12.61 23.92 -2.25
N LEU A 98 11.34 23.97 -1.84
CA LEU A 98 10.59 22.77 -1.53
C LEU A 98 10.35 21.97 -2.82
N PHE A 99 10.63 20.67 -2.77
CA PHE A 99 10.42 19.71 -3.84
C PHE A 99 11.17 20.05 -5.15
N GLY A 100 12.24 20.83 -5.06
CA GLY A 100 13.14 21.10 -6.18
C GLY A 100 12.52 21.94 -7.30
N ASN A 101 11.57 22.84 -6.98
CA ASN A 101 11.05 23.81 -7.94
C ASN A 101 12.14 24.83 -8.38
N GLY A 102 11.97 25.47 -9.53
CA GLY A 102 12.88 26.50 -10.02
C GLY A 102 12.99 26.52 -11.53
N GLU A 103 13.98 27.24 -12.05
CA GLU A 103 14.19 27.30 -13.50
C GLU A 103 14.62 25.93 -14.07
N ARG A 104 14.09 25.58 -15.25
CA ARG A 104 14.43 24.37 -16.02
C ARG A 104 14.21 23.08 -15.21
N THR A 105 15.29 22.49 -14.70
CA THR A 105 15.32 21.26 -13.90
C THR A 105 15.17 21.53 -12.40
N GLY A 106 15.09 22.80 -12.00
CA GLY A 106 14.83 23.22 -10.64
C GLY A 106 16.08 23.51 -9.82
N ASN A 107 15.85 24.07 -8.63
CA ASN A 107 16.88 24.21 -7.59
C ASN A 107 17.04 22.89 -6.82
N VAL A 108 18.05 22.81 -5.98
CA VAL A 108 18.15 21.74 -4.98
C VAL A 108 16.90 21.70 -4.09
N ASP A 109 16.45 20.49 -3.80
CA ASP A 109 15.30 20.24 -2.94
C ASP A 109 15.68 20.27 -1.45
N ILE A 110 15.17 21.26 -0.74
CA ILE A 110 15.37 21.45 0.70
C ILE A 110 14.73 20.31 1.51
N VAL A 111 13.62 19.74 1.07
CA VAL A 111 12.95 18.63 1.78
C VAL A 111 13.83 17.38 1.73
N THR A 112 14.37 17.06 0.55
CA THR A 112 15.32 15.95 0.38
C THR A 112 16.58 16.15 1.25
N LEU A 113 17.21 17.32 1.22
CA LEU A 113 18.41 17.58 2.04
C LEU A 113 18.14 17.43 3.55
N ALA A 114 17.03 18.01 4.02
CA ALA A 114 16.66 17.96 5.42
C ALA A 114 16.35 16.53 5.90
N LEU A 115 15.64 15.74 5.08
CA LEU A 115 15.34 14.36 5.43
C LEU A 115 16.54 13.43 5.25
N ASN A 116 17.45 13.72 4.32
CA ASN A 116 18.74 13.03 4.25
C ASN A 116 19.51 13.21 5.57
N MET A 117 19.59 14.43 6.12
CA MET A 117 20.16 14.67 7.46
C MET A 117 19.43 13.88 8.55
N PHE A 118 18.10 13.96 8.58
CA PHE A 118 17.26 13.27 9.57
C PHE A 118 17.49 11.75 9.57
N THR A 119 17.54 11.12 8.40
CA THR A 119 17.77 9.66 8.27
C THR A 119 19.13 9.22 8.81
N GLN A 120 20.11 10.15 8.86
CA GLN A 120 21.45 9.91 9.41
C GLN A 120 21.57 10.38 10.87
N GLY A 121 20.45 10.73 11.53
CA GLY A 121 20.42 11.13 12.94
C GLY A 121 20.83 12.58 13.20
N ILE A 122 20.86 13.43 12.18
CA ILE A 122 21.16 14.86 12.31
C ILE A 122 19.86 15.65 12.23
N ASP A 123 19.58 16.47 13.25
CA ASP A 123 18.40 17.34 13.29
C ASP A 123 18.53 18.45 12.22
N PRO A 124 17.65 18.48 11.20
CA PRO A 124 17.71 19.48 10.12
C PRO A 124 17.24 20.87 10.56
N LYS A 125 16.74 21.03 11.79
CA LYS A 125 16.15 22.27 12.32
C LYS A 125 14.94 22.78 11.51
N LEU A 126 14.33 21.88 10.73
CA LEU A 126 13.11 22.12 9.96
C LEU A 126 12.03 21.14 10.43
N ASP A 127 10.80 21.65 10.56
CA ASP A 127 9.65 20.82 10.91
C ASP A 127 9.03 20.22 9.65
N LEU A 128 9.19 18.91 9.49
CA LEU A 128 8.73 18.13 8.33
C LEU A 128 7.77 16.99 8.74
N HIS A 129 7.19 17.06 9.94
CA HIS A 129 6.30 16.00 10.46
C HIS A 129 5.00 15.82 9.65
N ASP A 130 4.61 16.83 8.87
CA ASP A 130 3.44 16.79 8.00
C ASP A 130 3.87 17.16 6.58
N ILE A 131 4.53 16.20 5.92
CA ILE A 131 4.99 16.39 4.54
C ILE A 131 3.81 16.53 3.58
N GLN A 132 2.63 15.97 3.91
CA GLN A 132 1.44 16.08 3.07
C GLN A 132 0.95 17.53 2.98
N ARG A 133 0.96 18.27 4.09
CA ARG A 133 0.66 19.71 4.09
C ARG A 133 1.64 20.48 3.21
N LEU A 134 2.94 20.16 3.29
CA LEU A 134 3.96 20.82 2.45
C LEU A 134 3.71 20.58 0.97
N ILE A 135 3.43 19.33 0.57
CA ILE A 135 3.07 18.96 -0.81
C ILE A 135 1.86 19.78 -1.26
N THR A 136 0.77 19.76 -0.50
CA THR A 136 -0.46 20.47 -0.85
C THR A 136 -0.23 21.97 -1.03
N VAL A 137 0.50 22.62 -0.13
CA VAL A 137 0.81 24.05 -0.25
C VAL A 137 1.69 24.32 -1.46
N SER A 138 2.72 23.49 -1.70
CA SER A 138 3.61 23.67 -2.85
C SER A 138 2.83 23.55 -4.15
N GLU A 139 2.07 22.48 -4.36
CA GLU A 139 1.29 22.25 -5.58
C GLU A 139 0.25 23.35 -5.82
N GLN A 140 -0.37 23.88 -4.75
CA GLN A 140 -1.32 25.00 -4.85
C GLN A 140 -0.68 26.31 -5.28
N VAL A 141 0.56 26.57 -4.86
CA VAL A 141 1.26 27.84 -5.15
C VAL A 141 1.98 27.78 -6.49
N THR A 142 2.45 26.61 -6.91
CA THR A 142 3.25 26.45 -8.14
C THR A 142 2.45 25.92 -9.32
N ASP A 143 1.27 25.33 -9.11
CA ASP A 143 0.52 24.55 -10.11
C ASP A 143 1.35 23.41 -10.75
N ILE A 144 2.39 22.94 -10.06
CA ILE A 144 3.26 21.84 -10.50
C ILE A 144 3.14 20.68 -9.49
N PRO A 145 2.74 19.48 -9.94
CA PRO A 145 2.61 18.33 -9.05
C PRO A 145 3.97 17.80 -8.60
N VAL A 146 4.03 17.30 -7.36
CA VAL A 146 5.20 16.55 -6.88
C VAL A 146 5.22 15.19 -7.55
N HIS A 147 6.38 14.81 -8.12
CA HIS A 147 6.49 13.54 -8.82
C HIS A 147 6.25 12.35 -7.89
N VAL A 148 5.56 11.31 -8.37
CA VAL A 148 5.18 10.13 -7.56
C VAL A 148 6.36 9.34 -6.98
N ARG A 149 7.59 9.58 -7.45
CA ARG A 149 8.84 9.00 -6.94
C ARG A 149 9.80 10.03 -6.32
N HIS A 150 9.33 11.26 -6.09
CA HIS A 150 10.14 12.30 -5.46
C HIS A 150 10.55 11.84 -4.04
N PRO A 151 11.83 11.87 -3.67
CA PRO A 151 12.29 11.34 -2.37
C PRO A 151 11.44 11.85 -1.20
N TYR A 152 11.06 10.94 -0.31
CA TYR A 152 10.22 11.16 0.88
C TYR A 152 8.77 11.63 0.64
N ALA A 153 8.51 12.40 -0.42
CA ALA A 153 7.21 13.04 -0.65
C ALA A 153 6.31 12.28 -1.63
N GLY A 154 6.92 11.62 -2.62
CA GLY A 154 6.20 10.98 -3.71
C GLY A 154 5.26 9.87 -3.25
N GLU A 155 4.12 9.74 -3.92
CA GLU A 155 3.08 8.75 -3.58
C GLU A 155 3.61 7.32 -3.41
N LEU A 156 4.64 6.93 -4.16
CA LEU A 156 5.13 5.55 -4.20
C LEU A 156 6.33 5.27 -3.29
N VAL A 157 6.86 6.27 -2.56
CA VAL A 157 8.14 6.10 -1.85
C VAL A 157 8.05 5.26 -0.57
N TYR A 158 6.85 5.11 -0.01
CA TYR A 158 6.58 4.22 1.13
C TYR A 158 5.75 3.00 0.72
N THR A 159 5.86 2.59 -0.55
CA THR A 159 5.07 1.51 -1.12
C THR A 159 5.96 0.35 -1.53
N ALA A 160 5.61 -0.86 -1.10
CA ALA A 160 6.28 -2.09 -1.53
C ALA A 160 5.36 -2.94 -2.41
N PHE A 161 5.75 -3.12 -3.68
CA PHE A 161 4.98 -3.94 -4.63
C PHE A 161 5.35 -5.43 -4.59
N SER A 162 6.58 -5.77 -4.18
CA SER A 162 7.05 -7.15 -4.11
C SER A 162 6.58 -7.84 -2.83
N GLY A 163 5.99 -9.03 -2.94
CA GLY A 163 5.59 -9.83 -1.79
C GLY A 163 6.77 -10.20 -0.87
N SER A 164 7.99 -10.38 -1.41
CA SER A 164 9.18 -10.62 -0.58
C SER A 164 9.59 -9.39 0.23
N HIS A 165 9.46 -8.19 -0.35
CA HIS A 165 9.73 -6.94 0.36
C HIS A 165 8.67 -6.69 1.44
N GLN A 166 7.39 -6.96 1.12
CA GLN A 166 6.29 -6.85 2.07
C GLN A 166 6.48 -7.79 3.28
N ASP A 167 6.91 -9.04 3.05
CA ASP A 167 7.21 -9.99 4.14
C ASP A 167 8.35 -9.47 5.04
N ALA A 168 9.43 -8.95 4.44
CA ALA A 168 10.55 -8.39 5.19
C ALA A 168 10.16 -7.14 6.00
N ILE A 169 9.40 -6.22 5.39
CA ILE A 169 8.86 -5.03 6.05
C ILE A 169 7.98 -5.45 7.23
N ASN A 170 7.02 -6.36 7.02
CA ASN A 170 6.11 -6.81 8.08
C ASN A 170 6.86 -7.45 9.26
N LYS A 171 7.95 -8.18 9.01
CA LYS A 171 8.81 -8.72 10.06
C LYS A 171 9.53 -7.61 10.84
N GLY A 172 10.11 -6.64 10.13
CA GLY A 172 10.77 -5.48 10.74
C GLY A 172 9.80 -4.64 11.58
N MET A 173 8.65 -4.28 11.02
CA MET A 173 7.60 -3.52 11.71
C MET A 173 7.13 -4.22 12.99
N LYS A 174 6.90 -5.54 12.92
CA LYS A 174 6.46 -6.32 14.08
C LYS A 174 7.50 -6.35 15.20
N LEU A 175 8.79 -6.43 14.86
CA LEU A 175 9.87 -6.37 15.85
C LEU A 175 9.94 -4.97 16.47
N PHE A 176 9.87 -3.92 15.64
CA PHE A 176 9.88 -2.54 16.11
C PHE A 176 8.72 -2.22 17.08
N GLU A 177 7.50 -2.70 16.78
CA GLU A 177 6.34 -2.58 17.66
C GLU A 177 6.50 -3.32 19.00
N GLN A 178 7.22 -4.44 19.01
CA GLN A 178 7.45 -5.26 20.20
C GLN A 178 8.54 -4.69 21.10
N ASP A 179 9.63 -4.18 20.50
CA ASP A 179 10.78 -3.67 21.23
C ASP A 179 10.52 -2.28 21.83
N GLY A 180 9.69 -1.46 21.15
CA GLY A 180 9.23 -0.17 21.65
C GLY A 180 10.33 0.90 21.74
N LYS A 181 10.22 1.95 20.90
CA LYS A 181 11.14 3.12 20.86
C LYS A 181 12.62 2.76 20.63
N GLY A 182 12.88 1.66 19.92
CA GLY A 182 14.21 1.33 19.43
C GLY A 182 14.62 2.19 18.24
N GLN A 183 15.83 1.94 17.72
CA GLN A 183 16.26 2.47 16.43
C GLN A 183 15.35 1.91 15.32
N TRP A 184 15.07 2.73 14.29
CA TRP A 184 14.31 2.25 13.14
C TRP A 184 15.11 1.21 12.35
N GLU A 185 14.66 -0.04 12.37
CA GLU A 185 15.33 -1.18 11.74
C GLU A 185 14.37 -1.99 10.84
N VAL A 186 13.63 -1.29 9.98
CA VAL A 186 12.68 -1.92 9.06
C VAL A 186 13.29 -2.03 7.67
N PRO A 187 13.44 -3.26 7.11
CA PRO A 187 13.99 -3.43 5.77
C PRO A 187 13.23 -2.63 4.72
N TYR A 188 13.94 -2.08 3.72
CA TYR A 188 13.40 -1.33 2.58
C TYR A 188 12.75 0.03 2.90
N LEU A 189 12.56 0.39 4.17
CA LEU A 189 12.05 1.71 4.57
C LEU A 189 13.18 2.48 5.27
N PRO A 190 13.70 3.57 4.68
CA PRO A 190 14.83 4.30 5.28
C PRO A 190 14.45 5.07 6.56
N ILE A 191 13.17 5.37 6.73
CA ILE A 191 12.59 6.04 7.91
C ILE A 191 11.22 5.45 8.23
N ASP A 192 10.72 5.68 9.44
CA ASP A 192 9.31 5.47 9.74
C ASP A 192 8.48 6.48 8.93
N PRO A 193 7.55 6.04 8.05
CA PRO A 193 6.66 6.96 7.35
C PRO A 193 5.89 7.87 8.31
N ALA A 194 5.59 7.41 9.54
CA ALA A 194 4.87 8.19 10.53
C ALA A 194 5.65 9.43 11.02
N ASP A 195 6.99 9.41 10.98
CA ASP A 195 7.83 10.55 11.37
C ASP A 195 7.63 11.78 10.47
N VAL A 196 7.11 11.57 9.26
CA VAL A 196 6.76 12.64 8.29
C VAL A 196 5.27 12.70 7.99
N GLY A 197 4.43 12.05 8.82
CA GLY A 197 2.96 12.11 8.69
C GLY A 197 2.42 11.25 7.55
N ARG A 198 3.18 10.25 7.11
CA ARG A 198 2.81 9.28 6.07
C ARG A 198 2.55 7.92 6.68
N THR A 199 2.04 7.01 5.86
CA THR A 199 1.82 5.61 6.24
C THR A 199 2.48 4.69 5.23
N TYR A 200 2.98 3.55 5.71
CA TYR A 200 3.37 2.47 4.82
C TYR A 200 2.14 1.88 4.11
N GLU A 201 2.15 1.88 2.79
CA GLU A 201 1.09 1.29 1.97
C GLU A 201 1.57 -0.01 1.33
N SER A 202 1.05 -1.14 1.81
CA SER A 202 1.17 -2.42 1.09
C SER A 202 0.11 -2.48 -0.01
N ILE A 203 0.43 -1.89 -1.16
CA ILE A 203 -0.36 -2.09 -2.38
C ILE A 203 -0.07 -3.50 -2.89
N ILE A 204 -0.98 -4.43 -2.63
CA ILE A 204 -0.88 -5.78 -3.15
C ILE A 204 -1.48 -5.78 -4.55
N ARG A 205 -0.61 -5.74 -5.56
CA ARG A 205 -1.01 -5.90 -6.95
C ARG A 205 -0.96 -7.38 -7.33
N ILE A 206 -2.07 -7.90 -7.85
CA ILE A 206 -2.13 -9.25 -8.39
C ILE A 206 -1.77 -9.18 -9.88
N ASN A 207 -0.56 -9.63 -10.23
CA ASN A 207 -0.19 -9.96 -11.60
C ASN A 207 -0.24 -11.47 -11.83
N SER A 208 0.04 -11.90 -13.06
CA SER A 208 0.05 -13.32 -13.44
C SER A 208 1.09 -14.17 -12.69
N GLN A 209 1.97 -13.55 -11.89
CA GLN A 209 2.94 -14.22 -11.01
C GLN A 209 2.59 -14.10 -9.51
N SER A 210 1.60 -13.30 -9.13
CA SER A 210 1.18 -13.15 -7.74
C SER A 210 0.55 -14.46 -7.25
N GLY A 211 1.28 -15.18 -6.38
CA GLY A 211 0.93 -16.54 -5.97
C GLY A 211 -0.43 -16.67 -5.26
N LYS A 212 -0.89 -17.92 -5.14
CA LYS A 212 -2.20 -18.34 -4.60
C LYS A 212 -2.61 -17.69 -3.25
N GLY A 213 -1.63 -17.25 -2.45
CA GLY A 213 -1.86 -16.58 -1.17
C GLY A 213 -2.18 -15.07 -1.27
N GLY A 214 -1.75 -14.38 -2.32
CA GLY A 214 -1.94 -12.93 -2.46
C GLY A 214 -3.40 -12.53 -2.57
N VAL A 215 -4.18 -13.26 -3.38
CA VAL A 215 -5.62 -13.03 -3.52
C VAL A 215 -6.34 -13.25 -2.19
N ALA A 216 -5.98 -14.30 -1.45
CA ALA A 216 -6.61 -14.58 -0.17
C ALA A 216 -6.34 -13.52 0.89
N TYR A 217 -5.13 -12.95 0.88
CA TYR A 217 -4.79 -11.84 1.75
C TYR A 217 -5.59 -10.57 1.43
N ILE A 218 -5.71 -10.20 0.14
CA ILE A 218 -6.54 -9.05 -0.29
C ILE A 218 -7.98 -9.24 0.20
N MET A 219 -8.54 -10.44 0.02
CA MET A 219 -9.90 -10.73 0.43
C MET A 219 -10.13 -10.60 1.94
N ASP A 220 -9.16 -11.02 2.77
CA ASP A 220 -9.23 -10.85 4.22
C ASP A 220 -9.09 -9.37 4.62
N ARG A 221 -8.06 -8.69 4.11
CA ARG A 221 -7.73 -7.32 4.52
C ARG A 221 -8.74 -6.28 4.04
N GLU A 222 -9.09 -6.30 2.75
CA GLU A 222 -9.94 -5.28 2.13
C GLU A 222 -11.43 -5.57 2.34
N PHE A 223 -11.80 -6.85 2.42
CA PHE A 223 -13.21 -7.27 2.41
C PHE A 223 -13.61 -8.13 3.63
N GLY A 224 -12.71 -8.44 4.57
CA GLY A 224 -13.00 -9.23 5.77
C GLY A 224 -13.27 -10.72 5.49
N LEU A 225 -12.95 -11.23 4.29
CA LEU A 225 -13.24 -12.59 3.86
C LEU A 225 -12.07 -13.54 4.12
N LYS A 226 -12.10 -14.18 5.30
CA LYS A 226 -11.15 -15.21 5.75
C LYS A 226 -11.38 -16.55 5.05
N MET A 227 -10.99 -16.63 3.78
CA MET A 227 -11.10 -17.86 3.01
C MET A 227 -10.26 -19.00 3.60
N PRO A 228 -10.81 -20.23 3.72
CA PRO A 228 -10.05 -21.39 4.16
C PRO A 228 -8.85 -21.66 3.25
N LYS A 229 -7.70 -22.07 3.81
CA LYS A 229 -6.50 -22.39 3.02
C LYS A 229 -6.76 -23.39 1.87
N ALA A 230 -7.67 -24.33 2.09
CA ALA A 230 -8.07 -25.31 1.08
C ALA A 230 -8.91 -24.73 -0.09
N MET A 231 -9.43 -23.51 0.04
CA MET A 231 -10.13 -22.78 -1.01
C MET A 231 -9.19 -21.90 -1.86
N HIS A 232 -8.04 -21.49 -1.32
CA HIS A 232 -7.09 -20.58 -1.99
C HIS A 232 -6.71 -21.05 -3.40
N PRO A 233 -6.43 -22.34 -3.67
CA PRO A 233 -6.10 -22.79 -5.02
C PRO A 233 -7.24 -22.60 -6.02
N GLU A 234 -8.50 -22.78 -5.59
CA GLU A 234 -9.67 -22.69 -6.47
C GLU A 234 -9.93 -21.24 -6.87
N PHE A 235 -9.95 -20.31 -5.89
CA PHE A 235 -10.18 -18.90 -6.19
C PHE A 235 -8.97 -18.24 -6.87
N GLY A 236 -7.75 -18.64 -6.49
CA GLY A 236 -6.53 -18.20 -7.16
C GLY A 236 -6.53 -18.53 -8.66
N ALA A 237 -6.97 -19.74 -9.04
CA ALA A 237 -7.10 -20.13 -10.45
C ALA A 237 -8.17 -19.31 -11.21
N ILE A 238 -9.26 -18.93 -10.53
CA ILE A 238 -10.28 -18.05 -11.11
C ILE A 238 -9.71 -16.67 -11.41
N ILE A 239 -9.02 -16.05 -10.43
CA ILE A 239 -8.43 -14.73 -10.61
C ILE A 239 -7.34 -14.75 -11.67
N GLN A 240 -6.47 -15.78 -11.67
CA GLN A 240 -5.45 -15.96 -12.70
C GLN A 240 -6.05 -15.90 -14.12
N ALA A 241 -7.14 -16.63 -14.37
CA ALA A 241 -7.79 -16.64 -15.67
C ALA A 241 -8.36 -15.27 -16.08
N VAL A 242 -8.81 -14.46 -15.12
CA VAL A 242 -9.29 -13.10 -15.37
C VAL A 242 -8.13 -12.16 -15.67
N THR A 243 -7.05 -12.22 -14.87
CA THR A 243 -5.82 -11.45 -15.08
C THR A 243 -5.19 -11.74 -16.45
N ASP A 244 -5.05 -13.02 -16.80
CA ASP A 244 -4.48 -13.45 -18.08
C ASP A 244 -5.30 -12.92 -19.28
N LYS A 245 -6.63 -12.90 -19.15
CA LYS A 245 -7.53 -12.36 -20.18
C LYS A 245 -7.46 -10.83 -20.28
N ALA A 246 -7.31 -10.14 -19.15
CA ALA A 246 -7.21 -8.69 -19.11
C ALA A 246 -5.87 -8.17 -19.63
N GLY A 247 -4.81 -9.01 -19.59
CA GLY A 247 -3.45 -8.61 -19.97
C GLY A 247 -2.85 -7.55 -19.04
N ARG A 248 -3.45 -7.33 -17.87
CA ARG A 248 -3.04 -6.34 -16.87
C ARG A 248 -3.37 -6.82 -15.46
N GLU A 249 -2.80 -6.15 -14.48
CA GLU A 249 -3.10 -6.37 -13.07
C GLU A 249 -4.56 -5.99 -12.75
N LEU A 250 -5.16 -6.71 -11.81
CA LEU A 250 -6.50 -6.43 -11.30
C LEU A 250 -6.44 -5.61 -10.01
N GLN A 251 -7.31 -4.61 -9.93
CA GLN A 251 -7.55 -3.84 -8.71
C GLN A 251 -8.38 -4.65 -7.71
N ALA A 252 -8.32 -4.29 -6.42
CA ALA A 252 -9.07 -4.99 -5.37
C ALA A 252 -10.59 -5.05 -5.66
N GLY A 253 -11.17 -3.98 -6.22
CA GLY A 253 -12.58 -3.94 -6.62
C GLY A 253 -12.92 -4.96 -7.72
N GLU A 254 -12.02 -5.22 -8.67
CA GLU A 254 -12.22 -6.20 -9.74
C GLU A 254 -12.12 -7.65 -9.21
N ILE A 255 -11.25 -7.86 -8.22
CA ILE A 255 -11.15 -9.15 -7.51
C ILE A 255 -12.45 -9.42 -6.74
N TRP A 256 -12.98 -8.40 -6.05
CA TRP A 256 -14.27 -8.48 -5.36
C TRP A 256 -15.42 -8.78 -6.32
N GLU A 257 -15.52 -8.04 -7.43
CA GLU A 257 -16.55 -8.27 -8.44
C GLU A 257 -16.48 -9.70 -9.00
N THR A 258 -15.27 -10.19 -9.26
CA THR A 258 -15.06 -11.58 -9.69
C THR A 258 -15.51 -12.58 -8.64
N PHE A 259 -15.19 -12.35 -7.36
CA PHE A 259 -15.65 -13.18 -6.25
C PHE A 259 -17.17 -13.20 -6.15
N GLU A 260 -17.79 -12.02 -6.17
CA GLU A 260 -19.23 -11.85 -6.05
C GLU A 260 -19.96 -12.56 -7.20
N ASN A 261 -19.51 -12.37 -8.44
CA ASN A 261 -20.09 -13.01 -9.62
C ASN A 261 -19.93 -14.53 -9.60
N LYS A 262 -18.83 -15.06 -9.06
CA LYS A 262 -18.57 -16.51 -9.05
C LYS A 262 -19.22 -17.24 -7.89
N TYR A 263 -19.34 -16.61 -6.73
CA TYR A 263 -19.80 -17.28 -5.51
C TYR A 263 -21.12 -16.74 -4.94
N LEU A 264 -21.45 -15.45 -5.10
CA LEU A 264 -22.58 -14.83 -4.39
C LEU A 264 -23.79 -14.54 -5.28
N LYS A 265 -23.56 -14.08 -6.52
CA LYS A 265 -24.62 -13.73 -7.49
C LYS A 265 -25.09 -14.93 -8.32
N ARG A 266 -24.41 -16.07 -8.24
CA ARG A 266 -24.72 -17.25 -9.04
C ARG A 266 -25.87 -18.05 -8.43
N ASN A 267 -27.08 -17.74 -8.87
CA ASN A 267 -28.34 -18.33 -8.35
C ASN A 267 -29.01 -19.32 -9.31
N THR A 268 -28.31 -19.79 -10.34
CA THR A 268 -28.82 -20.77 -11.30
C THR A 268 -27.93 -22.02 -11.38
N PRO A 269 -28.53 -23.22 -11.53
CA PRO A 269 -29.96 -23.48 -11.64
C PRO A 269 -30.72 -23.47 -10.31
N TYR A 270 -30.04 -23.40 -9.16
CA TYR A 270 -30.65 -23.49 -7.83
C TYR A 270 -30.67 -22.14 -7.09
N GLY A 271 -31.86 -21.65 -6.74
CA GLY A 271 -32.08 -20.44 -5.94
C GLY A 271 -32.83 -20.71 -4.64
N LEU A 272 -32.75 -19.79 -3.67
CA LEU A 272 -33.55 -19.84 -2.43
C LEU A 272 -34.59 -18.73 -2.47
N SER A 273 -35.88 -19.08 -2.43
CA SER A 273 -36.99 -18.12 -2.34
C SER A 273 -37.43 -17.89 -0.90
N SER A 274 -37.57 -18.95 -0.12
CA SER A 274 -37.94 -18.86 1.30
C SER A 274 -37.34 -20.02 2.09
N PHE A 275 -37.09 -19.78 3.37
CA PHE A 275 -36.59 -20.78 4.30
C PHE A 275 -37.21 -20.57 5.67
N ASN A 276 -37.81 -21.63 6.21
CA ASN A 276 -38.33 -21.69 7.55
C ASN A 276 -37.72 -22.88 8.28
N VAL A 277 -37.45 -22.73 9.58
CA VAL A 277 -36.89 -23.79 10.40
C VAL A 277 -37.53 -23.81 11.78
N VAL A 278 -37.96 -25.00 12.19
CA VAL A 278 -38.44 -25.27 13.54
C VAL A 278 -37.41 -26.15 14.23
N LYS A 279 -36.73 -25.58 15.24
CA LYS A 279 -35.79 -26.32 16.09
C LYS A 279 -36.52 -26.86 17.31
N ARG A 280 -36.38 -28.17 17.57
CA ARG A 280 -36.90 -28.81 18.79
C ARG A 280 -35.70 -29.25 19.64
N HIS A 281 -35.47 -28.54 20.75
CA HIS A 281 -34.53 -28.96 21.77
C HIS A 281 -35.27 -29.82 22.79
N ILE A 282 -34.92 -31.10 22.89
CA ILE A 282 -35.43 -31.99 23.94
C ILE A 282 -34.32 -32.14 24.97
N GLU A 283 -34.48 -31.52 26.14
CA GLU A 283 -33.46 -31.48 27.21
C GLU A 283 -33.12 -32.85 27.81
N ASN A 284 -33.88 -33.91 27.52
CA ASN A 284 -33.80 -35.20 28.23
C ASN A 284 -33.57 -36.44 27.37
N ASP A 285 -33.22 -36.32 26.09
CA ASP A 285 -32.99 -37.51 25.24
C ASP A 285 -31.56 -37.57 24.67
N LYS A 286 -30.98 -38.79 24.68
CA LYS A 286 -29.63 -39.06 24.15
C LYS A 286 -29.54 -38.90 22.61
N GLN A 287 -30.63 -38.54 21.95
CA GLN A 287 -30.77 -38.43 20.50
C GLN A 287 -30.40 -37.05 19.90
N GLY A 288 -30.05 -36.05 20.72
CA GLY A 288 -29.57 -34.76 20.23
C GLY A 288 -30.68 -33.83 19.73
N SER A 289 -30.29 -32.67 19.20
CA SER A 289 -31.23 -31.64 18.72
C SER A 289 -31.75 -31.99 17.32
N VAL A 290 -33.06 -31.83 17.08
CA VAL A 290 -33.69 -32.08 15.77
C VAL A 290 -34.19 -30.77 15.18
N ALA A 291 -34.03 -30.60 13.87
CA ALA A 291 -34.57 -29.49 13.11
C ALA A 291 -35.48 -30.00 11.98
N GLU A 292 -36.64 -29.38 11.82
CA GLU A 292 -37.50 -29.54 10.66
C GLU A 292 -37.40 -28.27 9.83
N ILE A 293 -37.20 -28.41 8.52
CA ILE A 293 -37.13 -27.28 7.59
C ILE A 293 -38.27 -27.34 6.59
N GLU A 294 -38.73 -26.16 6.18
CA GLU A 294 -39.57 -25.96 5.01
C GLU A 294 -38.92 -24.88 4.16
N ALA A 295 -38.61 -25.20 2.91
CA ALA A 295 -37.94 -24.27 2.01
C ALA A 295 -38.62 -24.25 0.64
N VAL A 296 -38.65 -23.07 0.01
CA VAL A 296 -38.99 -22.95 -1.40
C VAL A 296 -37.71 -22.67 -2.15
N VAL A 297 -37.30 -23.63 -2.98
CA VAL A 297 -36.13 -23.52 -3.85
C VAL A 297 -36.58 -23.29 -5.28
N GLU A 298 -35.80 -22.52 -6.02
CA GLU A 298 -36.00 -22.35 -7.46
C GLU A 298 -35.09 -23.32 -8.20
N VAL A 299 -35.63 -24.07 -9.15
CA VAL A 299 -34.89 -25.06 -9.95
C VAL A 299 -35.17 -24.77 -11.42
N GLY A 300 -34.20 -24.17 -12.11
CA GLY A 300 -34.36 -23.82 -13.53
C GLY A 300 -35.52 -22.87 -13.81
N GLY A 301 -35.87 -21.99 -12.87
CA GLY A 301 -36.99 -21.04 -12.97
C GLY A 301 -38.28 -21.50 -12.29
N GLU A 302 -38.40 -22.78 -11.92
CA GLU A 302 -39.60 -23.31 -11.25
C GLU A 302 -39.43 -23.38 -9.73
N LYS A 303 -40.43 -22.90 -8.99
CA LYS A 303 -40.44 -22.99 -7.53
C LYS A 303 -40.89 -24.38 -7.08
N LYS A 304 -40.08 -25.02 -6.23
CA LYS A 304 -40.35 -26.30 -5.59
C LYS A 304 -40.26 -26.16 -4.08
N SER A 305 -41.27 -26.68 -3.40
CA SER A 305 -41.31 -26.75 -1.94
C SER A 305 -40.65 -28.05 -1.49
N ILE A 306 -39.73 -27.97 -0.55
CA ILE A 306 -39.01 -29.11 0.01
C ILE A 306 -39.09 -29.06 1.54
N ALA A 307 -39.19 -30.23 2.17
CA ALA A 307 -39.24 -30.36 3.62
C ALA A 307 -38.59 -31.66 4.07
N ALA A 308 -37.74 -31.59 5.09
CA ALA A 308 -37.14 -32.77 5.70
C ALA A 308 -36.73 -32.48 7.16
N PRO A 309 -36.70 -33.51 8.02
CA PRO A 309 -36.02 -33.43 9.30
C PRO A 309 -34.50 -33.64 9.15
N GLY A 310 -33.74 -33.21 10.14
CA GLY A 310 -32.31 -33.49 10.24
C GLY A 310 -31.74 -33.14 11.61
N ASN A 311 -30.48 -33.49 11.84
CA ASN A 311 -29.76 -33.22 13.09
C ASN A 311 -29.37 -31.74 13.27
N GLY A 312 -29.76 -30.90 12.31
CA GLY A 312 -29.62 -29.45 12.30
C GLY A 312 -30.21 -28.87 11.01
N PRO A 313 -30.37 -27.54 10.93
CA PRO A 313 -31.02 -26.90 9.78
C PRO A 313 -30.32 -27.17 8.45
N LEU A 314 -28.98 -27.16 8.45
CA LEU A 314 -28.17 -27.44 7.27
C LEU A 314 -28.29 -28.90 6.81
N ASP A 315 -28.29 -29.83 7.76
CA ASP A 315 -28.43 -31.26 7.50
C ASP A 315 -29.82 -31.58 6.93
N ALA A 316 -30.87 -31.04 7.55
CA ALA A 316 -32.25 -31.12 7.08
C ALA A 316 -32.41 -30.57 5.65
N PHE A 317 -31.82 -29.40 5.37
CA PHE A 317 -31.86 -28.80 4.04
C PHE A 317 -31.12 -29.66 3.01
N CYS A 318 -29.95 -30.20 3.36
CA CYS A 318 -29.21 -31.12 2.51
C CYS A 318 -29.98 -32.42 2.25
N ALA A 319 -30.66 -32.98 3.26
CA ALA A 319 -31.50 -34.16 3.10
C ALA A 319 -32.64 -33.90 2.11
N ALA A 320 -33.35 -32.78 2.27
CA ALA A 320 -34.42 -32.36 1.39
C ALA A 320 -33.94 -32.18 -0.07
N LEU A 321 -32.80 -31.51 -0.27
CA LEU A 321 -32.23 -31.35 -1.61
C LEU A 321 -31.84 -32.68 -2.28
N LYS A 322 -31.30 -33.63 -1.51
CA LYS A 322 -30.91 -34.95 -2.03
C LYS A 322 -32.11 -35.77 -2.47
N GLN A 323 -33.17 -35.72 -1.68
CA GLN A 323 -34.39 -36.49 -1.91
C GLN A 323 -35.18 -35.94 -3.10
N ASP A 324 -35.35 -34.63 -3.17
CA ASP A 324 -36.37 -34.03 -4.03
C ASP A 324 -35.82 -33.35 -5.29
N ILE A 325 -34.52 -33.03 -5.33
CA ILE A 325 -33.98 -32.10 -6.34
C ILE A 325 -32.73 -32.61 -7.07
N ILE A 326 -31.62 -32.88 -6.37
CA ILE A 326 -30.27 -32.96 -6.99
C ILE A 326 -29.72 -34.38 -7.03
N GLY A 327 -30.23 -35.26 -6.16
CA GLY A 327 -29.58 -36.54 -5.87
C GLY A 327 -28.41 -36.39 -4.90
N ASN A 328 -27.56 -37.40 -4.81
CA ASN A 328 -26.63 -37.55 -3.70
C ASN A 328 -25.38 -36.65 -3.82
N PHE A 329 -24.98 -36.06 -2.70
CA PHE A 329 -23.75 -35.26 -2.53
C PHE A 329 -23.30 -35.28 -1.07
N SER A 330 -22.06 -34.85 -0.80
CA SER A 330 -21.53 -34.76 0.57
C SER A 330 -20.88 -33.41 0.83
N LEU A 331 -20.96 -32.94 2.08
CA LEU A 331 -20.23 -31.76 2.53
C LEU A 331 -18.86 -32.21 3.05
N SER A 332 -17.77 -31.80 2.42
CA SER A 332 -16.42 -32.24 2.81
C SER A 332 -15.71 -31.27 3.73
N ARG A 333 -16.06 -29.98 3.70
CA ARG A 333 -15.48 -28.94 4.55
C ARG A 333 -16.51 -27.86 4.87
N TYR A 334 -16.45 -27.33 6.08
CA TYR A 334 -17.28 -26.23 6.58
C TYR A 334 -16.38 -25.24 7.32
N HIS A 335 -16.46 -23.95 7.01
CA HIS A 335 -15.81 -22.87 7.75
C HIS A 335 -16.75 -21.68 7.83
N GLU A 336 -16.71 -20.96 8.95
CA GLU A 336 -17.57 -19.82 9.19
C GLU A 336 -16.89 -18.77 10.07
N HIS A 337 -17.17 -17.50 9.79
CA HIS A 337 -16.78 -16.39 10.66
C HIS A 337 -17.71 -15.18 10.48
N ALA A 338 -17.64 -14.25 11.43
CA ALA A 338 -18.35 -12.97 11.36
C ALA A 338 -17.54 -11.96 10.53
N LEU A 339 -18.21 -11.25 9.61
CA LEU A 339 -17.60 -10.23 8.75
C LEU A 339 -17.18 -8.95 9.52
N SER A 340 -17.88 -8.63 10.61
CA SER A 340 -17.62 -7.46 11.46
C SER A 340 -17.73 -7.83 12.95
N LYS A 341 -17.20 -6.98 13.84
CA LYS A 341 -17.24 -7.20 15.30
C LYS A 341 -18.52 -6.67 15.98
N SER A 342 -19.56 -6.31 15.21
CA SER A 342 -20.81 -5.73 15.75
C SER A 342 -21.90 -6.78 15.98
N SER A 343 -22.87 -6.48 16.85
CA SER A 343 -24.01 -7.38 17.12
C SER A 343 -24.96 -7.59 15.93
N SER A 344 -24.91 -6.71 14.92
CA SER A 344 -25.62 -6.81 13.64
C SER A 344 -24.74 -7.34 12.49
N SER A 345 -23.64 -8.05 12.81
CA SER A 345 -22.70 -8.52 11.81
C SER A 345 -23.30 -9.56 10.88
N LYS A 346 -22.95 -9.48 9.60
CA LYS A 346 -23.15 -10.59 8.65
C LYS A 346 -22.23 -11.76 9.00
N ALA A 347 -22.73 -12.97 8.84
CA ALA A 347 -21.98 -14.22 8.85
C ALA A 347 -21.53 -14.55 7.42
N VAL A 348 -20.33 -15.13 7.31
CA VAL A 348 -19.78 -15.66 6.07
C VAL A 348 -19.54 -17.14 6.26
N THR A 349 -20.14 -17.96 5.41
CA THR A 349 -20.00 -19.41 5.46
C THR A 349 -19.37 -19.93 4.16
N TYR A 350 -18.36 -20.79 4.30
CA TYR A 350 -17.67 -21.47 3.21
C TYR A 350 -17.91 -22.97 3.30
N ILE A 351 -18.51 -23.56 2.27
CA ILE A 351 -18.81 -24.99 2.23
C ILE A 351 -18.22 -25.61 0.98
N GLN A 352 -17.53 -26.73 1.12
CA GLN A 352 -17.10 -27.54 -0.01
C GLN A 352 -18.06 -28.71 -0.19
N VAL A 353 -18.69 -28.78 -1.36
CA VAL A 353 -19.52 -29.92 -1.77
C VAL A 353 -18.68 -30.87 -2.63
N LYS A 354 -18.87 -32.16 -2.41
CA LYS A 354 -18.37 -33.24 -3.27
C LYS A 354 -19.56 -34.00 -3.86
N MET A 355 -19.66 -33.97 -5.19
CA MET A 355 -20.64 -34.74 -5.97
C MET A 355 -20.16 -36.19 -6.16
N ASP A 356 -21.08 -37.10 -6.48
CA ASP A 356 -20.78 -38.53 -6.69
C ASP A 356 -19.81 -38.78 -7.85
N ASN A 357 -19.83 -37.93 -8.88
CA ASN A 357 -18.88 -37.95 -9.99
C ASN A 357 -17.45 -37.49 -9.60
N GLY A 358 -17.22 -37.18 -8.32
CA GLY A 358 -15.93 -36.75 -7.79
C GLY A 358 -15.66 -35.25 -7.88
N VAL A 359 -16.52 -34.46 -8.54
CA VAL A 359 -16.39 -33.00 -8.63
C VAL A 359 -16.49 -32.39 -7.24
N LYS A 360 -15.50 -31.56 -6.89
CA LYS A 360 -15.46 -30.78 -5.66
C LYS A 360 -15.52 -29.30 -5.98
N LYS A 361 -16.44 -28.57 -5.35
CA LYS A 361 -16.56 -27.12 -5.50
C LYS A 361 -16.84 -26.46 -4.16
N TRP A 362 -16.19 -25.33 -3.94
CA TRP A 362 -16.54 -24.44 -2.85
C TRP A 362 -17.79 -23.61 -3.17
N GLY A 363 -18.55 -23.26 -2.16
CA GLY A 363 -19.60 -22.25 -2.22
C GLY A 363 -19.46 -21.32 -1.04
N VAL A 364 -19.94 -20.10 -1.23
CA VAL A 364 -19.90 -19.05 -0.21
C VAL A 364 -21.30 -18.48 -0.05
N GLY A 365 -21.71 -18.28 1.19
CA GLY A 365 -22.93 -17.58 1.53
C GLY A 365 -22.63 -16.47 2.52
N ILE A 366 -23.26 -15.32 2.32
CA ILE A 366 -23.19 -14.18 3.24
C ILE A 366 -24.61 -13.78 3.58
N ASP A 367 -24.92 -13.74 4.88
CA ASP A 367 -26.22 -13.32 5.37
C ASP A 367 -26.11 -12.81 6.82
N THR A 368 -27.10 -12.07 7.30
CA THR A 368 -27.24 -11.72 8.72
C THR A 368 -27.62 -12.93 9.57
N ASP A 369 -28.26 -13.94 8.98
CA ASP A 369 -28.57 -15.21 9.64
C ASP A 369 -27.55 -16.29 9.24
N ILE A 370 -26.88 -16.85 10.25
CA ILE A 370 -25.89 -17.94 10.13
C ILE A 370 -26.47 -19.15 9.36
N ILE A 371 -27.73 -19.49 9.61
CA ILE A 371 -28.40 -20.61 8.96
C ILE A 371 -28.58 -20.31 7.47
N VAL A 372 -29.09 -19.12 7.14
CA VAL A 372 -29.29 -18.70 5.75
C VAL A 372 -27.96 -18.58 5.01
N ALA A 373 -26.90 -18.08 5.66
CA ALA A 373 -25.55 -18.03 5.10
C ALA A 373 -25.04 -19.45 4.74
N SER A 374 -25.24 -20.43 5.62
CA SER A 374 -24.86 -21.82 5.35
C SER A 374 -25.63 -22.45 4.18
N ILE A 375 -26.92 -22.17 4.07
CA ILE A 375 -27.78 -22.65 2.97
C ILE A 375 -27.36 -22.02 1.64
N LYS A 376 -27.13 -20.71 1.62
CA LYS A 376 -26.61 -20.00 0.45
C LYS A 376 -25.26 -20.56 0.02
N ALA A 377 -24.38 -20.92 0.96
CA ALA A 377 -23.09 -21.54 0.66
C ALA A 377 -23.25 -22.92 -0.01
N VAL A 378 -24.20 -23.75 0.44
CA VAL A 378 -24.51 -25.04 -0.21
C VAL A 378 -25.02 -24.82 -1.64
N LEU A 379 -26.01 -23.94 -1.83
CA LEU A 379 -26.57 -23.65 -3.14
C LEU A 379 -25.52 -23.07 -4.11
N SER A 380 -24.68 -22.16 -3.62
CA SER A 380 -23.52 -21.62 -4.34
C SER A 380 -22.59 -22.72 -4.82
N ALA A 381 -22.23 -23.67 -3.94
CA ALA A 381 -21.36 -24.79 -4.30
C ALA A 381 -21.98 -25.70 -5.37
N LEU A 382 -23.27 -25.99 -5.25
CA LEU A 382 -24.02 -26.84 -6.18
C LEU A 382 -24.16 -26.17 -7.56
N ASN A 383 -24.51 -24.88 -7.61
CA ASN A 383 -24.57 -24.10 -8.85
C ASN A 383 -23.22 -24.06 -9.59
N ARG A 384 -22.11 -24.11 -8.85
CA ARG A 384 -20.76 -24.19 -9.42
C ARG A 384 -20.33 -25.61 -9.81
N ALA A 385 -20.99 -26.63 -9.27
CA ALA A 385 -20.68 -28.04 -9.56
C ALA A 385 -21.36 -28.56 -10.83
N VAL A 386 -22.52 -27.98 -11.19
CA VAL A 386 -23.28 -28.34 -12.40
C VAL A 386 -22.88 -27.53 -13.65
N SER A 387 -21.87 -26.67 -13.54
CA SER A 387 -21.50 -25.70 -14.59
C SER A 387 -20.24 -26.01 -15.36
#